data_AF-A0A7W1INC0-F1
#
_entry.id   AF-A0A7W1INC0-F1
#
_cell.length_a   1.000
_cell.length_b   1.000
_cell.length_c   1.000
_cell.angle_alpha   90.00
_cell.angle_beta   90.00
_cell.angle_gamma   90.00
#
_symmetry.space_group_name_H-M   'P 1'
#
loop_
_entity.id
_entity.type
_entity.pdbx_description
1 polymer ?
#
loop_
_entity_poly.entity_id
_entity_poly.type
_entity_poly.pdbx_seq_one_letter_code
_entity_poly.pdbx_strand_id
1 'polypeptide(L)'
;MRARPYLAILVALAIVGCETRPPLTRGNAISSADSLLLRDHRVWGNPLEVLPPGSRDSHGHRWWQVRYADGPEGLPRIVLIDDESGWARIAPKEYRPAVAVRSRPIDPAEVALQPGDFILQVAPEQPAERDAEVRLDVAELNRLAARTGLYPCFSLRAGRDGSLAIVYGWSDGHGMPRDESVRDWLALRTRFADSRWIDLRN
;
A
#
# COMPACT_ATOMS: atom_id res chain seq x y z
N MET A 1 48.56 29.98 -27.44
CA MET A 1 47.69 28.88 -26.96
C MET A 1 46.29 29.42 -26.72
N ARG A 2 45.35 29.16 -27.64
CA ARG A 2 43.94 29.58 -27.48
C ARG A 2 43.18 28.42 -26.84
N ALA A 3 42.74 28.59 -25.59
CA ALA A 3 41.89 27.61 -24.91
C ALA A 3 40.61 27.41 -25.73
N ARG A 4 40.32 26.14 -26.06
CA ARG A 4 39.20 25.75 -26.92
C ARG A 4 37.87 26.04 -26.20
N PRO A 5 36.99 26.91 -26.73
CA PRO A 5 35.71 27.26 -26.08
C PRO A 5 34.77 26.04 -25.91
N TYR A 6 35.00 24.98 -26.67
CA TYR A 6 34.27 23.71 -26.57
C TYR A 6 34.46 22.97 -25.23
N LEU A 7 35.62 23.14 -24.56
CA LEU A 7 35.87 22.50 -23.27
C LEU A 7 35.01 23.15 -22.16
N ALA A 8 34.84 24.48 -22.22
CA ALA A 8 34.01 25.21 -21.27
C ALA A 8 32.51 24.87 -21.40
N ILE A 9 32.04 24.64 -22.63
CA ILE A 9 30.64 24.25 -22.89
C ILE A 9 30.37 22.82 -22.40
N LEU A 10 31.30 21.88 -22.60
CA LEU A 10 31.18 20.50 -22.10
C LEU A 10 31.18 20.43 -20.56
N VAL A 11 31.99 21.25 -19.90
CA VAL A 11 32.00 21.35 -18.43
C VAL A 11 30.73 22.02 -17.91
N ALA A 12 30.20 23.04 -18.58
CA ALA A 12 28.93 23.67 -18.21
C ALA A 12 27.74 22.71 -18.36
N LEU A 13 27.71 21.87 -19.40
CA LEU A 13 26.70 20.82 -19.59
C LEU A 13 26.74 19.73 -18.50
N ALA A 14 27.92 19.43 -17.96
CA ALA A 14 28.07 18.46 -16.87
C ALA A 14 27.57 19.00 -15.51
N ILE A 15 27.69 20.32 -15.27
CA ILE A 15 27.30 20.93 -13.99
C ILE A 15 25.77 21.08 -13.86
N VAL A 16 25.04 21.28 -14.97
CA VAL A 16 23.56 21.35 -14.96
C VAL A 16 22.90 19.99 -14.66
N GLY A 17 23.64 18.88 -14.81
CA GLY A 17 23.14 17.53 -14.50
C GLY A 17 23.09 17.19 -13.00
N CYS A 18 23.60 18.06 -12.11
CA CYS A 18 23.63 17.84 -10.66
C CYS A 18 22.54 18.60 -9.91
N GLU A 19 21.50 19.10 -10.58
CA GLU A 19 20.31 19.55 -9.88
C GLU A 19 19.50 18.34 -9.41
N THR A 20 19.33 18.22 -8.10
CA THR A 20 18.45 17.25 -7.46
C THR A 20 17.06 17.41 -8.05
N ARG A 21 16.64 16.48 -8.93
CA ARG A 21 15.30 16.55 -9.54
C ARG A 21 14.25 16.57 -8.44
N PRO A 22 13.25 17.46 -8.53
CA PRO A 22 12.15 17.45 -7.59
C PRO A 22 11.48 16.06 -7.64
N PRO A 23 11.01 15.54 -6.48
CA PRO A 23 10.37 14.25 -6.42
C PRO A 23 9.17 14.22 -7.38
N LEU A 24 8.98 13.07 -8.04
CA LEU A 24 7.94 12.91 -9.03
C LEU A 24 6.57 13.10 -8.35
N THR A 25 5.71 13.94 -8.93
CA THR A 25 4.37 14.16 -8.40
C THR A 25 3.37 13.19 -9.01
N ARG A 26 2.19 13.05 -8.39
CA ARG A 26 1.06 12.29 -8.96
C ARG A 26 0.72 12.75 -10.39
N GLY A 27 0.73 14.07 -10.64
CA GLY A 27 0.47 14.62 -11.97
C GLY A 27 1.53 14.18 -12.97
N ASN A 28 2.81 14.23 -12.58
CA ASN A 28 3.92 13.78 -13.42
C ASN A 28 3.80 12.27 -13.73
N ALA A 29 3.42 11.45 -12.76
CA ALA A 29 3.23 10.01 -12.97
C ALA A 29 2.12 9.72 -14.01
N ILE A 30 1.01 10.46 -13.96
CA ILE A 30 -0.06 10.38 -14.95
C ILE A 30 0.45 10.82 -16.32
N SER A 31 1.11 11.97 -16.43
CA SER A 31 1.64 12.47 -17.70
C SER A 31 2.68 11.52 -18.32
N SER A 32 3.53 10.90 -17.51
CA SER A 32 4.48 9.88 -17.98
C SER A 32 3.77 8.61 -18.46
N ALA A 33 2.71 8.18 -17.77
CA ALA A 33 1.89 7.05 -18.20
C ALA A 33 1.17 7.33 -19.52
N ASP A 34 0.54 8.50 -19.64
CA ASP A 34 -0.17 8.91 -20.85
C ASP A 34 0.80 9.06 -22.04
N SER A 35 2.00 9.58 -21.80
CA SER A 35 3.05 9.65 -22.82
C SER A 35 3.46 8.27 -23.33
N LEU A 36 3.57 7.29 -22.43
CA LEU A 36 3.84 5.90 -22.80
C LEU A 36 2.69 5.31 -23.63
N LEU A 37 1.44 5.49 -23.19
CA LEU A 37 0.28 4.95 -23.89
C LEU A 37 0.10 5.56 -25.28
N LEU A 38 0.32 6.88 -25.40
CA LEU A 38 0.31 7.56 -26.69
C LEU A 38 1.42 7.04 -27.62
N ARG A 39 2.64 6.89 -27.10
CA ARG A 39 3.77 6.35 -27.86
C ARG A 39 3.49 4.93 -28.37
N ASP A 40 2.84 4.12 -27.55
CA ASP A 40 2.54 2.72 -27.88
C ASP A 40 1.17 2.55 -28.58
N HIS A 41 0.51 3.65 -28.99
CA HIS A 41 -0.81 3.70 -29.63
C HIS A 41 -1.93 2.96 -28.85
N ARG A 42 -1.91 3.05 -27.53
CA ARG A 42 -2.89 2.43 -26.63
C ARG A 42 -3.87 3.47 -26.12
N VAL A 43 -5.16 3.16 -26.20
CA VAL A 43 -6.24 4.00 -25.65
C VAL A 43 -6.89 3.26 -24.49
N TRP A 44 -6.37 3.47 -23.28
CA TRP A 44 -6.91 2.86 -22.05
C TRP A 44 -7.84 3.79 -21.27
N GLY A 45 -8.06 5.01 -21.77
CA GLY A 45 -8.91 6.02 -21.15
C GLY A 45 -8.25 6.69 -19.95
N ASN A 46 -9.07 7.19 -19.03
CA ASN A 46 -8.59 7.89 -17.85
C ASN A 46 -8.06 6.92 -16.78
N PRO A 47 -7.01 7.29 -16.03
CA PRO A 47 -6.55 6.50 -14.90
C PRO A 47 -7.64 6.44 -13.83
N LEU A 48 -7.95 5.23 -13.35
CA LEU A 48 -8.86 4.98 -12.24
C LEU A 48 -8.20 5.25 -10.90
N GLU A 49 -6.90 4.95 -10.79
CA GLU A 49 -6.18 4.98 -9.53
C GLU A 49 -4.70 5.26 -9.78
N VAL A 50 -4.10 6.06 -8.90
CA VAL A 50 -2.67 6.38 -8.94
C VAL A 50 -2.09 6.23 -7.55
N LEU A 51 -1.20 5.25 -7.38
CA LEU A 51 -0.57 4.96 -6.10
C LEU A 51 0.85 5.52 -6.06
N PRO A 52 1.25 6.11 -4.92
CA PRO A 52 2.62 6.54 -4.71
C PRO A 52 3.60 5.35 -4.68
N PRO A 53 4.90 5.61 -4.83
CA PRO A 53 5.91 4.57 -4.82
C PRO A 53 5.98 3.88 -3.46
N GLY A 54 5.86 2.56 -3.49
CA GLY A 54 6.08 1.70 -2.33
C GLY A 54 7.57 1.56 -1.98
N SER A 55 7.88 0.40 -1.39
CA SER A 55 9.25 -0.03 -1.08
C SER A 55 10.07 -0.24 -2.35
N ARG A 56 11.40 -0.13 -2.22
CA ARG A 56 12.32 -0.47 -3.32
C ARG A 56 12.17 -1.95 -3.69
N ASP A 57 12.17 -2.25 -4.98
CA ASP A 57 12.24 -3.62 -5.49
C ASP A 57 13.65 -4.21 -5.35
N SER A 58 13.84 -5.45 -5.80
CA SER A 58 15.13 -6.16 -5.76
C SER A 58 16.25 -5.48 -6.58
N HIS A 59 15.89 -4.55 -7.46
CA HIS A 59 16.81 -3.77 -8.29
C HIS A 59 16.99 -2.35 -7.73
N GLY A 60 16.38 -2.04 -6.59
CA GLY A 60 16.46 -0.74 -5.94
C GLY A 60 15.46 0.29 -6.47
N HIS A 61 14.58 -0.05 -7.41
CA HIS A 61 13.63 0.90 -7.99
C HIS A 61 12.38 1.05 -7.15
N ARG A 62 11.82 2.27 -7.11
CA ARG A 62 10.51 2.54 -6.52
C ARG A 62 9.55 2.94 -7.62
N TRP A 63 8.34 2.37 -7.60
CA TRP A 63 7.41 2.51 -8.71
C TRP A 63 6.12 3.16 -8.26
N TRP A 64 5.78 4.31 -8.85
CA TRP A 64 4.40 4.76 -8.95
C TRP A 64 3.60 3.75 -9.75
N GLN A 65 2.34 3.56 -9.37
CA GLN A 65 1.40 2.70 -10.10
C GLN A 65 0.24 3.53 -10.63
N VAL A 66 -0.01 3.48 -11.93
CA VAL A 66 -1.20 4.08 -12.57
C VAL A 66 -2.05 2.95 -13.12
N ARG A 67 -3.26 2.78 -12.59
CA ARG A 67 -4.21 1.75 -12.98
C ARG A 67 -5.33 2.33 -13.82
N TYR A 68 -5.70 1.63 -14.88
CA TYR A 68 -6.79 1.96 -15.79
C TYR A 68 -7.92 0.92 -15.66
N ALA A 69 -9.01 1.11 -16.39
CA ALA A 69 -10.03 0.08 -16.53
C ALA A 69 -9.41 -1.21 -17.08
N ASP A 70 -9.85 -2.36 -16.57
CA ASP A 70 -9.33 -3.65 -17.01
C ASP A 70 -9.53 -3.85 -18.52
N GLY A 71 -8.66 -4.68 -19.11
CA GLY A 71 -8.79 -5.04 -20.50
C GLY A 71 -10.05 -5.85 -20.79
N PRO A 72 -10.45 -5.98 -22.07
CA PRO A 72 -11.55 -6.85 -22.46
C PRO A 72 -11.34 -8.32 -22.05
N GLU A 73 -10.08 -8.72 -21.88
CA GLU A 73 -9.65 -10.03 -21.38
C GLU A 73 -9.75 -10.17 -19.84
N GLY A 74 -10.26 -9.16 -19.13
CA GLY A 74 -10.29 -9.12 -17.66
C GLY A 74 -8.92 -8.93 -17.01
N LEU A 75 -7.88 -8.63 -17.79
CA LEU A 75 -6.53 -8.41 -17.29
C LEU A 75 -6.32 -6.98 -16.79
N PRO A 76 -5.63 -6.79 -15.65
CA PRO A 76 -5.36 -5.46 -15.12
C PRO A 76 -4.46 -4.67 -16.08
N ARG A 77 -4.86 -3.42 -16.35
CA ARG A 77 -4.07 -2.48 -17.16
C ARG A 77 -3.37 -1.50 -16.24
N ILE A 78 -2.06 -1.71 -16.09
CA ILE A 78 -1.23 -0.96 -15.14
C ILE A 78 0.03 -0.45 -15.83
N VAL A 79 0.36 0.80 -15.56
CA VAL A 79 1.64 1.43 -15.90
C VAL A 79 2.43 1.68 -14.62
N LEU A 80 3.71 1.33 -14.65
CA LEU A 80 4.67 1.57 -13.57
C LEU A 80 5.59 2.72 -13.98
N ILE A 81 5.81 3.67 -13.08
CA ILE A 81 6.66 4.83 -13.32
C ILE A 81 7.71 4.89 -12.23
N ASP A 82 8.98 4.84 -12.65
CA ASP A 82 10.10 4.92 -11.72
C ASP A 82 10.16 6.30 -11.05
N ASP A 83 10.22 6.31 -9.72
CA ASP A 83 10.12 7.52 -8.88
C ASP A 83 11.29 8.50 -9.10
N GLU A 84 12.46 7.99 -9.47
CA GLU A 84 13.68 8.79 -9.60
C GLU A 84 13.85 9.32 -11.04
N SER A 85 13.61 8.46 -12.03
CA SER A 85 13.85 8.75 -13.45
C SER A 85 12.61 9.25 -14.20
N GLY A 86 11.41 8.92 -13.72
CA GLY A 86 10.16 9.12 -14.45
C GLY A 86 9.95 8.16 -15.63
N TRP A 87 10.78 7.12 -15.74
CA TRP A 87 10.66 6.14 -16.80
C TRP A 87 9.41 5.28 -16.60
N ALA A 88 8.57 5.21 -17.64
CA ALA A 88 7.31 4.50 -17.60
C ALA A 88 7.38 3.17 -18.37
N ARG A 89 6.75 2.14 -17.84
CA ARG A 89 6.57 0.84 -18.51
C ARG A 89 5.21 0.22 -18.20
N ILE A 90 4.70 -0.61 -19.11
CA ILE A 90 3.54 -1.46 -18.82
C ILE A 90 3.98 -2.52 -17.81
N ALA A 91 3.13 -2.76 -16.80
CA ALA A 91 3.38 -3.80 -15.82
C ALA A 91 3.48 -5.18 -16.52
N PRO A 92 4.48 -6.01 -16.16
CA PRO A 92 4.55 -7.37 -16.68
C PRO A 92 3.33 -8.19 -16.24
N LYS A 93 3.01 -9.28 -16.95
CA LYS A 93 1.80 -10.07 -16.66
C LYS A 93 1.79 -10.66 -15.25
N GLU A 94 2.98 -10.98 -14.73
CA GLU A 94 3.18 -11.54 -13.40
C GLU A 94 3.20 -10.47 -12.30
N TYR A 95 3.08 -9.19 -12.67
CA TYR A 95 3.05 -8.10 -11.72
C TYR A 95 1.82 -8.22 -10.82
N ARG A 96 2.05 -8.20 -9.51
CA ARG A 96 0.99 -8.12 -8.52
C ARG A 96 0.65 -6.65 -8.28
N PRO A 97 -0.56 -6.18 -8.62
CA PRO A 97 -0.96 -4.79 -8.41
C PRO A 97 -0.82 -4.42 -6.94
N ALA A 98 -0.19 -3.29 -6.65
CA ALA A 98 -0.41 -2.60 -5.39
C ALA A 98 -1.86 -2.10 -5.36
N VAL A 99 -2.49 -2.20 -4.20
CA VAL A 99 -3.86 -1.72 -3.97
C VAL A 99 -3.75 -0.42 -3.18
N ALA A 100 -4.55 0.61 -3.50
CA ALA A 100 -4.65 1.75 -2.61
C ALA A 100 -5.05 1.22 -1.25
N VAL A 101 -4.25 1.62 -0.28
CA VAL A 101 -4.76 1.89 1.04
C VAL A 101 -6.03 2.74 0.89
N ARG A 102 -7.20 2.18 1.17
CA ARG A 102 -8.44 2.98 1.23
C ARG A 102 -8.19 4.11 2.21
N SER A 103 -8.14 5.34 1.71
CA SER A 103 -8.03 6.52 2.56
C SER A 103 -9.13 6.44 3.62
N ARG A 104 -8.68 6.42 4.87
CA ARG A 104 -9.44 6.76 6.09
C ARG A 104 -10.68 7.61 5.75
N PRO A 105 -11.91 7.17 6.08
CA PRO A 105 -13.04 8.07 6.13
C PRO A 105 -12.69 9.20 7.10
N ILE A 106 -12.89 10.43 6.64
CA ILE A 106 -12.43 11.67 7.28
C ILE A 106 -13.03 11.83 8.68
N ASP A 107 -14.10 11.09 8.98
CA ASP A 107 -14.81 11.10 10.24
C ASP A 107 -14.70 9.74 10.96
N PRO A 108 -14.15 9.67 12.19
CA PRO A 108 -14.23 8.48 13.04
C PRO A 108 -15.67 8.01 13.29
N ALA A 109 -16.67 8.89 13.16
CA ALA A 109 -18.09 8.55 13.31
C ALA A 109 -18.68 7.86 12.08
N GLU A 110 -18.07 8.00 10.90
CA GLU A 110 -18.60 7.46 9.63
C GLU A 110 -18.02 6.07 9.30
N VAL A 111 -16.98 5.64 10.02
CA VAL A 111 -16.53 4.23 10.07
C VAL A 111 -17.07 3.55 11.30
N ALA A 112 -18.40 3.55 11.44
CA ALA A 112 -18.99 2.45 12.14
C ALA A 112 -18.56 1.19 11.36
N LEU A 113 -17.61 0.42 11.90
CA LEU A 113 -17.42 -0.97 11.50
C LEU A 113 -18.82 -1.55 11.45
N GLN A 114 -19.29 -1.88 10.24
CA GLN A 114 -20.63 -2.41 10.13
C GLN A 114 -20.67 -3.64 11.03
N PRO A 115 -21.64 -3.75 11.94
CA PRO A 115 -21.72 -4.90 12.81
C PRO A 115 -21.87 -6.14 11.94
N GLY A 116 -21.02 -7.12 12.20
CA GLY A 116 -21.02 -8.40 11.50
C GLY A 116 -20.62 -9.53 12.42
N ASP A 117 -20.53 -10.72 11.83
CA ASP A 117 -20.38 -11.96 12.58
C ASP A 117 -18.94 -12.49 12.58
N PHE A 118 -17.99 -11.74 11.98
CA PHE A 118 -16.62 -12.20 11.85
C PHE A 118 -15.63 -11.32 12.58
N ILE A 119 -14.60 -11.92 13.14
CA ILE A 119 -13.39 -11.23 13.59
C ILE A 119 -12.17 -11.87 12.97
N LEU A 120 -11.13 -11.09 12.72
CA LEU A 120 -9.85 -11.64 12.26
C LEU A 120 -8.95 -11.82 13.47
N GLN A 121 -8.65 -13.07 13.84
CA GLN A 121 -7.62 -13.38 14.83
C GLN A 121 -6.25 -13.30 14.16
N VAL A 122 -5.38 -12.46 14.74
CA VAL A 122 -4.06 -12.09 14.20
C VAL A 122 -2.94 -12.84 14.89
N ALA A 123 -3.10 -13.12 16.17
CA ALA A 123 -2.15 -13.88 16.97
C ALA A 123 -2.89 -14.97 17.75
N PRO A 124 -2.25 -16.13 17.98
CA PRO A 124 -2.82 -17.18 18.82
C PRO A 124 -3.07 -16.67 20.24
N GLU A 125 -4.00 -17.33 20.93
CA GLU A 125 -4.26 -17.10 22.36
C GLU A 125 -2.98 -17.34 23.17
N GLN A 126 -2.57 -16.35 23.97
CA GLN A 126 -1.36 -16.39 24.78
C GLN A 126 -1.66 -16.29 26.29
N PRO A 127 -0.77 -16.81 27.16
CA PRO A 127 -0.93 -16.71 28.61
C PRO A 127 -0.88 -15.25 29.11
N ALA A 128 -1.60 -14.97 30.20
CA ALA A 128 -1.73 -13.63 30.80
C ALA A 128 -0.40 -12.97 31.22
N GLU A 129 0.67 -13.76 31.40
CA GLU A 129 2.00 -13.26 31.73
C GLU A 129 2.63 -12.42 30.59
N ARG A 130 2.14 -12.57 29.35
CA ARG A 130 2.58 -11.81 28.18
C ARG A 130 1.72 -10.57 27.88
N ASP A 131 0.78 -10.23 28.74
CA ASP A 131 -0.19 -9.13 28.55
C ASP A 131 0.45 -7.81 28.08
N ALA A 132 1.58 -7.42 28.67
CA ALA A 132 2.24 -6.16 28.34
C ALA A 132 2.77 -6.16 26.89
N GLU A 133 3.35 -7.27 26.44
CA GLU A 133 3.89 -7.41 25.08
C GLU A 133 2.74 -7.40 24.05
N VAL A 134 1.67 -8.15 24.32
CA VAL A 134 0.51 -8.21 23.42
C VAL A 134 -0.21 -6.85 23.33
N ARG A 135 -0.26 -6.08 24.41
CA ARG A 135 -0.78 -4.69 24.38
C ARG A 135 0.09 -3.76 23.53
N LEU A 136 1.42 -3.90 23.62
CA LEU A 136 2.34 -3.13 22.79
C LEU A 136 2.17 -3.49 21.30
N ASP A 137 2.01 -4.76 20.98
CA ASP A 137 1.74 -5.24 19.62
C ASP A 137 0.45 -4.65 19.05
N VAL A 138 -0.64 -4.60 19.84
CA VAL A 138 -1.90 -3.95 19.41
C VAL A 138 -1.68 -2.47 19.13
N ALA A 139 -0.96 -1.76 20.00
CA ALA A 139 -0.67 -0.36 19.79
C ALA A 139 0.19 -0.13 18.54
N GLU A 140 1.15 -1.00 18.27
CA GLU A 140 1.99 -0.97 17.07
C GLU A 140 1.16 -1.22 15.81
N LEU A 141 0.32 -2.25 15.81
CA LEU A 141 -0.58 -2.59 14.72
C LEU A 141 -1.55 -1.44 14.40
N ASN A 142 -2.15 -0.83 15.42
CA ASN A 142 -3.03 0.32 15.23
C ASN A 142 -2.28 1.56 14.70
N ARG A 143 -1.05 1.82 15.17
CA ARG A 143 -0.22 2.90 14.60
C ARG A 143 0.14 2.63 13.15
N LEU A 144 0.48 1.40 12.81
CA LEU A 144 0.82 1.01 11.44
C LEU A 144 -0.42 1.09 10.54
N ALA A 145 -1.57 0.61 11.01
CA ALA A 145 -2.86 0.72 10.34
C ALA A 145 -3.17 2.19 10.04
N ALA A 146 -3.10 3.07 11.04
CA ALA A 146 -3.33 4.50 10.86
C ALA A 146 -2.39 5.14 9.83
N ARG A 147 -1.10 4.76 9.79
CA ARG A 147 -0.12 5.29 8.83
C ARG A 147 -0.27 4.72 7.42
N THR A 148 -0.80 3.51 7.30
CA THR A 148 -0.95 2.78 6.02
C THR A 148 -2.43 2.57 5.68
N GLY A 149 -3.29 3.46 6.21
CA GLY A 149 -4.74 3.59 6.03
C GLY A 149 -5.58 2.32 6.06
N LEU A 150 -5.18 1.34 6.87
CA LEU A 150 -6.15 0.40 7.43
C LEU A 150 -6.84 1.10 8.62
N TYR A 151 -8.13 0.88 8.82
CA TYR A 151 -8.82 1.45 9.98
C TYR A 151 -8.23 0.83 11.27
N PRO A 152 -7.80 1.62 12.28
CA PRO A 152 -7.10 1.08 13.43
C PRO A 152 -8.07 0.43 14.43
N CYS A 153 -8.49 -0.80 14.13
CA CYS A 153 -9.41 -1.59 14.96
C CYS A 153 -8.77 -2.91 15.42
N PHE A 154 -7.48 -2.91 15.71
CA PHE A 154 -6.87 -3.99 16.47
C PHE A 154 -7.22 -3.83 17.94
N SER A 155 -7.70 -4.90 18.56
CA SER A 155 -8.04 -4.94 19.99
C SER A 155 -7.65 -6.29 20.58
N LEU A 156 -7.74 -6.38 21.91
CA LEU A 156 -7.51 -7.63 22.64
C LEU A 156 -8.86 -8.29 22.91
N ARG A 157 -8.89 -9.60 22.75
CA ARG A 157 -10.01 -10.44 23.17
C ARG A 157 -9.50 -11.48 24.15
N ALA A 158 -10.14 -11.55 25.31
CA ALA A 158 -9.89 -12.61 26.28
C ALA A 158 -10.63 -13.89 25.87
N GLY A 159 -9.91 -15.01 25.87
CA GLY A 159 -10.45 -16.36 25.78
C GLY A 159 -11.14 -16.76 27.09
N ARG A 160 -11.84 -17.90 27.08
CA ARG A 160 -12.57 -18.42 28.26
C ARG A 160 -11.65 -18.85 29.39
N ASP A 161 -10.41 -19.17 29.06
CA ASP A 161 -9.33 -19.59 29.96
C ASP A 161 -8.47 -18.40 30.47
N GLY A 162 -8.84 -17.16 30.12
CA GLY A 162 -8.09 -15.96 30.47
C GLY A 162 -6.89 -15.67 29.56
N SER A 163 -6.69 -16.45 28.50
CA SER A 163 -5.70 -16.15 27.47
C SER A 163 -6.09 -14.89 26.68
N LEU A 164 -5.10 -14.18 26.12
CA LEU A 164 -5.35 -13.02 25.27
C LEU A 164 -5.00 -13.32 23.82
N ALA A 165 -5.88 -12.92 22.90
CA ALA A 165 -5.62 -12.91 21.47
C ALA A 165 -5.74 -11.49 20.90
N ILE A 166 -4.89 -11.19 19.92
CA ILE A 166 -5.03 -9.99 19.10
C ILE A 166 -6.09 -10.27 18.03
N VAL A 167 -7.10 -9.40 17.97
CA VAL A 167 -8.17 -9.49 16.99
C VAL A 167 -8.35 -8.17 16.26
N TYR A 168 -8.89 -8.22 15.04
CA TYR A 168 -9.28 -7.05 14.27
C TYR A 168 -10.79 -7.04 14.02
N GLY A 169 -11.39 -5.86 14.15
CA GLY A 169 -12.81 -5.63 13.85
C GLY A 169 -13.77 -6.01 14.97
N TRP A 170 -13.25 -6.20 16.19
CA TRP A 170 -14.06 -6.45 17.38
C TRP A 170 -14.40 -5.15 18.10
N SER A 171 -15.69 -4.83 18.21
CA SER A 171 -16.22 -3.65 18.91
C SER A 171 -17.50 -4.01 19.67
N ASP A 172 -17.56 -3.72 20.97
CA ASP A 172 -18.76 -3.81 21.80
C ASP A 172 -19.58 -5.12 21.67
N GLY A 173 -18.90 -6.26 21.54
CA GLY A 173 -19.57 -7.57 21.43
C GLY A 173 -19.94 -7.99 20.00
N HIS A 174 -19.65 -7.15 19.02
CA HIS A 174 -19.90 -7.41 17.61
C HIS A 174 -18.59 -7.51 16.82
N GLY A 175 -18.61 -8.33 15.76
CA GLY A 175 -17.55 -8.39 14.77
C GLY A 175 -17.85 -7.44 13.60
N MET A 176 -17.24 -7.76 12.46
CA MET A 176 -17.38 -7.07 11.19
C MET A 176 -17.76 -8.05 10.07
N PRO A 177 -18.24 -7.57 8.91
CA PRO A 177 -18.24 -8.35 7.68
C PRO A 177 -16.83 -8.87 7.37
N ARG A 178 -16.76 -10.09 6.84
CA ARG A 178 -15.49 -10.67 6.41
C ARG A 178 -14.90 -9.83 5.27
N ASP A 179 -13.67 -9.34 5.45
CA ASP A 179 -12.97 -8.50 4.49
C ASP A 179 -11.53 -8.98 4.27
N GLU A 180 -11.30 -9.70 3.18
CA GLU A 180 -9.99 -10.29 2.88
C GLU A 180 -8.86 -9.27 2.73
N SER A 181 -9.19 -8.02 2.42
CA SER A 181 -8.17 -6.96 2.30
C SER A 181 -7.42 -6.71 3.61
N VAL A 182 -8.04 -6.96 4.77
CA VAL A 182 -7.40 -6.83 6.09
C VAL A 182 -6.34 -7.92 6.27
N ARG A 183 -6.65 -9.15 5.85
CA ARG A 183 -5.73 -10.29 5.94
C ARG A 183 -4.54 -10.10 4.98
N ASP A 184 -4.81 -9.66 3.75
CA ASP A 184 -3.76 -9.32 2.79
C ASP A 184 -2.87 -8.19 3.32
N TRP A 185 -3.47 -7.19 3.99
CA TRP A 185 -2.72 -6.10 4.60
C TRP A 185 -1.75 -6.61 5.68
N LEU A 186 -2.19 -7.52 6.55
CA LEU A 186 -1.36 -8.12 7.61
C LEU A 186 -0.18 -8.88 7.05
N ALA A 187 -0.44 -9.75 6.05
CA ALA A 187 0.59 -10.58 5.41
C ALA A 187 1.66 -9.75 4.69
N LEU A 188 1.28 -8.61 4.11
CA LEU A 188 2.19 -7.74 3.36
C LEU A 188 3.02 -6.79 4.23
N ARG A 189 2.56 -6.46 5.45
CA ARG A 189 3.10 -5.32 6.22
C ARG A 189 3.56 -5.65 7.63
N THR A 190 3.31 -6.86 8.12
CA THR A 190 3.58 -7.20 9.52
C THR A 190 4.22 -8.57 9.66
N ARG A 191 4.75 -8.86 10.85
CA ARG A 191 5.18 -10.20 11.25
C ARG A 191 4.02 -11.18 11.46
N PHE A 192 2.78 -10.68 11.51
CA PHE A 192 1.57 -11.46 11.80
C PHE A 192 0.90 -11.94 10.52
N ALA A 193 1.65 -12.67 9.68
CA ALA A 193 1.12 -13.20 8.42
C ALA A 193 0.07 -14.31 8.66
N ASP A 194 0.23 -15.06 9.74
CA ASP A 194 -0.69 -16.13 10.12
C ASP A 194 -1.91 -15.55 10.85
N SER A 195 -2.98 -15.29 10.09
CA SER A 195 -4.25 -14.79 10.60
C SER A 195 -5.42 -15.64 10.11
N ARG A 196 -6.47 -15.77 10.93
CA ARG A 196 -7.66 -16.56 10.62
C ARG A 196 -8.94 -15.82 10.96
N TRP A 197 -9.93 -15.95 10.08
CA TRP A 197 -11.28 -15.48 10.36
C TRP A 197 -11.97 -16.44 11.34
N ILE A 198 -12.60 -15.87 12.37
CA ILE A 198 -13.46 -16.56 13.31
C ILE A 198 -14.89 -16.09 13.05
N ASP A 199 -15.79 -17.05 12.90
CA ASP A 199 -17.24 -16.84 12.93
C ASP A 199 -17.69 -16.79 14.39
N LEU A 200 -18.41 -15.73 14.78
CA LEU A 200 -18.91 -15.51 16.13
C LEU A 200 -20.24 -16.23 16.39
N ARG A 201 -20.91 -16.77 15.36
CA ARG A 201 -22.17 -17.51 15.47
C ARG A 201 -21.99 -19.01 15.69
N ASN A 202 -20.79 -19.53 15.45
CA ASN A 202 -20.41 -20.94 15.61
C ASN A 202 -19.39 -21.11 16.76
#